data_AF-A0AAN4ZP48-F1
#
_entry.id   AF-A0AAN4ZP48-F1
#
_cell.length_a   1.000
_cell.length_b   1.000
_cell.length_c   1.000
_cell.angle_alpha   90.00
_cell.angle_beta   90.00
_cell.angle_gamma   90.00
#
_symmetry.space_group_name_H-M   'P 1'
#
loop_
_entity.id
_entity.type
_entity.pdbx_description
1 polymer ?
#
loop_
_entity_poly.entity_id
_entity_poly.type
_entity_poly.pdbx_seq_one_letter_code
_entity_poly.pdbx_strand_id
1 'polypeptide(L)'
;IKGLPLAPDWKQVDPKLMNYYSINKSFIDDVSPSMKLGYHRNIMHYYEKMEQYDDYLTRIKSKILNAPVQYKRALIFSSERWEVIDIVFYSIVFVALFFIAFKAIQFCRRSREEEIPLLPENRLLPT
;
A
#
# COMPACT_ATOMS: atom_id res chain seq x y z
N ILE A 1 38.37 44.40 -16.30
CA ILE A 1 37.35 43.34 -16.13
C ILE A 1 36.27 43.90 -15.20
N LYS A 2 35.26 44.58 -15.75
CA LYS A 2 34.09 45.10 -15.03
C LYS A 2 32.86 44.70 -15.86
N GLY A 3 31.84 44.12 -15.23
CA GLY A 3 30.49 44.11 -15.80
C GLY A 3 29.78 42.77 -15.95
N LEU A 4 30.45 41.62 -15.81
CA LEU A 4 29.71 40.34 -15.71
C LEU A 4 29.33 40.08 -14.25
N PRO A 5 28.03 39.85 -13.94
CA PRO A 5 27.64 39.40 -12.62
C PRO A 5 28.37 38.09 -12.32
N LEU A 6 28.80 37.91 -11.05
CA LEU A 6 29.53 36.71 -10.63
C LEU A 6 28.78 35.40 -10.98
N ALA A 7 27.45 35.45 -11.05
CA ALA A 7 26.60 34.34 -11.45
C ALA A 7 25.30 34.87 -12.11
N PRO A 8 25.24 35.04 -13.44
CA PRO A 8 24.05 35.55 -14.14
C PRO A 8 22.84 34.61 -14.06
N ASP A 9 23.06 33.33 -13.83
CA ASP A 9 22.05 32.28 -13.76
C ASP A 9 21.55 32.00 -12.32
N TRP A 10 22.11 32.68 -11.31
CA TRP A 10 21.71 32.48 -9.92
C TRP A 10 20.36 33.13 -9.63
N LYS A 11 19.32 32.30 -9.58
CA LYS A 11 17.97 32.73 -9.20
C LYS A 11 17.74 32.59 -7.69
N GLN A 12 16.75 33.33 -7.18
CA GLN A 12 16.28 33.20 -5.80
C GLN A 12 15.86 31.75 -5.48
N VAL A 13 16.01 31.34 -4.22
CA VAL A 13 15.61 30.02 -3.74
C VAL A 13 14.10 29.84 -3.88
N ASP A 14 13.71 28.78 -4.58
CA ASP A 14 12.36 28.23 -4.71
C ASP A 14 12.29 26.93 -3.89
N PRO A 15 11.53 26.91 -2.77
CA PRO A 15 11.38 25.73 -1.93
C PRO A 15 10.82 24.50 -2.65
N LYS A 16 10.06 24.66 -3.74
CA LYS A 16 9.51 23.52 -4.51
C LYS A 16 10.58 22.88 -5.40
N LEU A 17 11.43 23.71 -6.00
CA LEU A 17 12.48 23.27 -6.91
C LEU A 17 13.77 22.89 -6.19
N MET A 18 13.95 23.37 -4.95
CA MET A 18 15.17 23.17 -4.15
C MET A 18 16.40 23.56 -4.96
N ASN A 19 16.32 24.71 -5.64
CA ASN A 19 17.41 25.20 -6.47
C ASN A 19 18.56 25.70 -5.60
N TYR A 20 19.77 25.45 -6.07
CA TYR A 20 21.01 25.83 -5.41
C TYR A 20 22.07 26.17 -6.45
N TYR A 21 23.02 27.04 -6.10
CA TYR A 21 24.14 27.35 -6.96
C TYR A 21 25.30 26.40 -6.66
N SER A 22 25.69 25.59 -7.64
CA SER A 22 26.85 24.70 -7.51
C SER A 22 28.10 25.50 -7.81
N ILE A 23 29.01 25.63 -6.84
CA ILE A 23 30.28 26.37 -7.01
C ILE A 23 31.42 25.51 -7.56
N ASN A 24 31.15 24.25 -7.91
CA ASN A 24 32.17 23.31 -8.34
C ASN A 24 32.75 23.70 -9.70
N LYS A 25 34.07 23.64 -9.82
CA LYS A 25 34.80 23.85 -11.06
C LYS A 25 35.85 22.77 -11.25
N SER A 26 35.75 22.01 -12.33
CA SER A 26 36.76 21.02 -12.74
C SER A 26 37.03 21.20 -14.22
N PHE A 27 38.30 21.38 -14.58
CA PHE A 27 38.72 21.50 -15.98
C PHE A 27 38.87 20.12 -16.66
N ILE A 28 39.04 19.06 -15.87
CA ILE A 28 39.20 17.69 -16.36
C ILE A 28 37.83 17.11 -16.67
N ASP A 29 36.84 17.39 -15.83
CA ASP A 29 35.49 16.83 -15.91
C ASP A 29 34.50 17.78 -16.62
N ASP A 30 35.00 18.89 -17.20
CA ASP A 30 34.20 19.96 -17.82
C ASP A 30 33.05 20.47 -16.93
N VAL A 31 33.31 20.57 -15.62
CA VAL A 31 32.33 21.05 -14.64
C VAL A 31 32.51 22.54 -14.44
N SER A 32 31.45 23.30 -14.68
CA SER A 32 31.39 24.73 -14.41
C SER A 32 30.33 25.08 -13.36
N PRO A 33 30.54 26.18 -12.60
CA PRO A 33 29.53 26.67 -11.67
C PRO A 33 28.22 26.98 -12.38
N SER A 34 27.13 26.46 -11.84
CA SER A 34 25.80 26.60 -12.44
C SER A 34 24.71 26.35 -11.42
N MET A 35 23.54 26.94 -11.66
CA MET A 35 22.35 26.64 -10.88
C MET A 35 21.87 25.21 -11.16
N LYS A 36 21.66 24.45 -10.08
CA LYS A 36 21.14 23.07 -10.10
C LYS A 36 19.86 22.98 -9.27
N LEU A 37 19.12 21.89 -9.44
CA LEU A 37 17.83 21.63 -8.77
C LEU A 37 17.92 20.41 -7.85
N GLY A 38 16.99 20.30 -6.91
CA GLY A 38 16.83 19.10 -6.09
C GLY A 38 17.96 18.84 -5.11
N TYR A 39 18.53 19.90 -4.51
CA TYR A 39 19.59 19.74 -3.51
C TYR A 39 19.18 18.73 -2.44
N HIS A 40 19.93 17.63 -2.32
CA HIS A 40 19.76 16.61 -1.28
C HIS A 40 18.33 16.06 -1.15
N ARG A 41 17.53 16.05 -2.22
CA ARG A 41 16.12 15.62 -2.19
C ARG A 41 15.93 14.24 -1.56
N ASN A 42 16.82 13.29 -1.87
CA ASN A 42 16.78 11.93 -1.32
C ASN A 42 17.00 11.91 0.21
N ILE A 43 17.91 12.75 0.69
CA ILE A 43 18.23 12.84 2.12
C ILE A 43 17.10 13.54 2.87
N MET A 44 16.54 14.62 2.31
CA MET A 44 15.36 15.27 2.89
C MET A 44 14.20 14.31 3.04
N HIS A 45 13.90 13.54 1.99
CA HIS A 45 12.82 12.56 2.03
C HIS A 45 13.07 11.42 3.03
N TYR A 46 14.34 11.04 3.25
CA TYR A 46 14.70 10.09 4.30
C TYR A 46 14.36 10.64 5.69
N TYR A 47 14.78 11.87 6.00
CA TYR A 47 14.51 12.50 7.29
C TYR A 47 13.02 12.77 7.52
N GLU A 48 12.29 13.21 6.50
CA GLU A 48 10.84 13.41 6.57
C GLU A 48 10.11 12.11 6.94
N LYS A 49 10.52 10.97 6.36
CA LYS A 49 9.97 9.67 6.73
C LYS A 49 10.33 9.24 8.15
N MET A 50 11.54 9.56 8.62
CA MET A 50 11.93 9.28 10.01
C MET A 50 11.08 10.08 11.00
N GLU A 51 10.87 11.37 10.74
CA GLU A 51 10.02 12.24 11.56
C GLU A 51 8.58 11.70 11.62
N GLN A 52 8.00 11.32 10.46
CA GLN A 52 6.67 10.72 10.40
C GLN A 52 6.57 9.41 11.19
N TYR A 53 7.63 8.60 11.19
CA TYR A 53 7.69 7.36 11.95
C TYR A 53 7.79 7.61 13.46
N ASP A 54 8.61 8.57 13.89
CA ASP A 54 8.73 8.95 15.30
C ASP A 54 7.43 9.54 15.85
N ASP A 55 6.73 10.35 15.05
CA ASP A 55 5.39 10.84 15.36
C ASP A 55 4.38 9.70 15.53
N TYR A 56 4.44 8.70 14.65
CA TYR A 56 3.57 7.53 14.73
C TYR A 56 3.83 6.73 16.01
N LEU A 57 5.09 6.45 16.34
CA LEU A 57 5.47 5.78 17.58
C LEU A 57 5.03 6.57 18.81
N THR A 58 5.17 7.89 18.77
CA THR A 58 4.76 8.78 19.85
C THR A 58 3.25 8.71 20.07
N ARG A 59 2.45 8.72 18.99
CA ARG A 59 0.99 8.53 19.05
C ARG A 59 0.58 7.17 19.58
N ILE A 60 1.29 6.10 19.23
CA ILE A 60 1.01 4.76 19.78
C ILE A 60 1.33 4.74 21.28
N LYS A 61 2.52 5.20 21.68
CA LYS A 61 2.94 5.22 23.08
C LYS A 61 2.00 6.04 23.94
N SER A 62 1.57 7.21 23.47
CA SER A 62 0.63 8.07 24.21
C SER A 62 -0.74 7.40 24.35
N LYS A 63 -1.25 6.72 23.32
CA LYS A 63 -2.49 5.94 23.40
C LYS A 63 -2.38 4.80 24.42
N ILE A 64 -1.26 4.08 24.45
CA ILE A 64 -1.04 2.96 25.40
C ILE A 64 -0.91 3.48 26.84
N LEU A 65 -0.18 4.58 27.05
CA LEU A 65 0.01 5.19 28.36
C LEU A 65 -1.32 5.68 28.95
N ASN A 66 -2.14 6.32 28.11
CA ASN A 66 -3.42 6.90 28.50
C ASN A 66 -4.58 5.87 28.50
N ALA A 67 -4.34 4.63 28.09
CA ALA A 67 -5.37 3.60 28.09
C ALA A 67 -5.70 3.16 29.52
N PRO A 68 -6.99 2.98 29.87
CA PRO A 68 -7.39 2.39 31.14
C PRO A 68 -6.76 1.01 31.30
N VAL A 69 -6.36 0.64 32.52
CA VAL A 69 -5.59 -0.59 32.83
C VAL A 69 -6.21 -1.86 32.22
N GLN A 70 -7.54 -1.91 32.12
CA GLN A 70 -8.31 -3.02 31.56
C GLN A 70 -8.08 -3.22 30.04
N TYR A 71 -7.70 -2.19 29.28
CA TYR A 71 -7.55 -2.24 27.83
C TYR A 71 -6.10 -2.27 27.34
N LYS A 72 -5.12 -2.16 28.26
CA LYS A 72 -3.69 -2.14 27.90
C LYS A 72 -3.25 -3.41 27.16
N ARG A 73 -3.82 -4.58 27.47
CA ARG A 73 -3.51 -5.84 26.77
C ARG A 73 -4.14 -5.92 25.37
N ALA A 74 -5.35 -5.38 25.17
CA ALA A 74 -6.03 -5.42 23.88
C ALA A 74 -5.38 -4.50 22.83
N LEU A 75 -4.86 -3.34 23.26
CA LEU A 75 -4.16 -2.38 22.39
C LEU A 75 -2.81 -2.89 21.86
N ILE A 76 -2.15 -3.83 22.55
CA ILE A 76 -0.85 -4.39 22.13
C ILE A 76 -0.98 -5.26 20.87
N PHE A 77 -2.15 -5.84 20.61
CA PHE A 77 -2.35 -6.78 19.50
C PHE A 77 -2.84 -6.14 18.18
N SER A 78 -3.11 -4.84 18.15
CA SER A 78 -3.56 -4.13 16.94
C SER A 78 -2.51 -3.12 16.48
N SER A 79 -1.37 -3.60 16.01
CA SER A 79 -0.39 -2.76 15.28
C SER A 79 -0.65 -2.71 13.77
N GLU A 80 -1.48 -3.61 13.25
CA GLU A 80 -1.87 -3.62 11.85
C GLU A 80 -3.09 -2.71 11.65
N ARG A 81 -2.89 -1.65 10.86
CA ARG A 81 -4.00 -0.87 10.32
C ARG A 81 -4.70 -1.74 9.30
N TRP A 82 -5.90 -2.20 9.63
CA TRP A 82 -6.79 -2.78 8.63
C TRP A 82 -7.13 -1.67 7.63
N GLU A 83 -6.51 -1.70 6.46
CA GLU A 83 -6.83 -0.74 5.42
C GLU A 83 -8.14 -1.13 4.75
N VAL A 84 -8.89 -0.16 4.23
CA VAL A 84 -10.16 -0.42 3.54
C VAL A 84 -9.97 -1.39 2.36
N ILE A 85 -8.77 -1.39 1.77
CA ILE A 85 -8.36 -2.30 0.70
C ILE A 85 -8.35 -3.75 1.18
N ASP A 86 -7.91 -4.02 2.41
CA ASP A 86 -7.90 -5.37 2.98
C ASP A 86 -9.32 -5.91 3.11
N ILE A 87 -10.26 -5.07 3.55
CA ILE A 87 -11.69 -5.44 3.66
C ILE A 87 -12.26 -5.81 2.28
N VAL A 88 -11.96 -5.02 1.25
CA VAL A 88 -12.39 -5.28 -0.13
C VAL A 88 -11.78 -6.59 -0.63
N PHE A 89 -10.48 -6.82 -0.39
CA PHE A 89 -9.79 -8.04 -0.79
C PHE A 89 -10.40 -9.28 -0.13
N TYR A 90 -10.57 -9.26 1.20
CA TYR A 90 -11.18 -10.38 1.93
C TYR A 90 -12.63 -10.63 1.52
N SER A 91 -13.40 -9.57 1.21
CA SER A 91 -14.75 -9.70 0.68
C SER A 91 -14.77 -10.42 -0.68
N ILE A 92 -13.86 -10.09 -1.59
CA ILE A 92 -13.76 -10.73 -2.91
C ILE A 92 -13.41 -12.21 -2.76
N VAL A 93 -12.43 -12.52 -1.92
CA VAL A 93 -12.02 -13.91 -1.63
C VAL A 93 -13.19 -14.70 -1.06
N PHE A 94 -13.94 -14.11 -0.12
CA PHE A 94 -15.10 -14.76 0.49
C PHE A 94 -16.21 -15.07 -0.55
N VAL A 95 -16.54 -14.10 -1.41
CA VAL A 95 -17.54 -14.29 -2.48
C VAL A 95 -17.09 -15.37 -3.47
N ALA A 96 -15.80 -15.39 -3.84
CA ALA A 96 -15.27 -16.40 -4.75
C ALA A 96 -15.37 -17.82 -4.15
N LEU A 97 -15.00 -17.99 -2.88
CA LEU A 97 -15.12 -19.27 -2.17
C LEU A 97 -16.58 -19.72 -2.09
N PHE A 98 -17.49 -18.79 -1.78
CA PHE A 98 -18.92 -19.08 -1.71
C PHE A 98 -19.48 -19.50 -3.08
N PHE A 99 -19.06 -18.84 -4.15
CA PHE A 99 -19.48 -19.17 -5.51
C PHE A 99 -18.97 -20.56 -5.95
N ILE A 100 -17.71 -20.89 -5.64
CA ILE A 100 -17.15 -22.21 -5.91
C ILE A 100 -17.92 -23.30 -5.15
N ALA A 101 -18.16 -23.09 -3.85
CA ALA A 101 -18.93 -24.03 -3.03
C ALA A 101 -20.36 -24.21 -3.57
N PHE A 102 -21.03 -23.11 -3.95
CA PHE A 102 -22.37 -23.17 -4.54
C PHE A 102 -22.39 -23.94 -5.85
N LYS A 103 -21.41 -23.74 -6.74
CA LYS A 103 -21.29 -24.48 -8.00
C LYS A 103 -20.96 -25.96 -7.78
N ALA A 104 -20.09 -26.28 -6.82
CA ALA A 104 -19.80 -27.66 -6.44
C ALA A 104 -21.07 -28.38 -5.94
N ILE A 105 -21.88 -27.71 -5.10
CA ILE A 105 -23.16 -28.26 -4.62
C ILE A 105 -24.14 -28.46 -5.79
N GLN A 106 -24.27 -27.48 -6.70
CA GLN A 106 -25.13 -27.63 -7.88
C GLN A 106 -24.68 -28.79 -8.78
N PHE A 107 -23.38 -28.95 -8.98
CA PHE A 107 -22.82 -30.05 -9.77
C PHE A 107 -23.08 -31.41 -9.12
N CYS A 108 -22.82 -31.54 -7.81
CA CYS A 108 -23.11 -32.76 -7.05
C CYS A 108 -24.60 -33.11 -7.08
N ARG A 109 -25.51 -32.13 -7.01
CA ARG A 109 -26.96 -32.38 -7.10
C ARG A 109 -27.36 -32.87 -8.49
N ARG A 110 -26.84 -32.26 -9.55
CA ARG A 110 -27.13 -32.65 -10.93
C ARG A 110 -26.62 -34.05 -11.26
N SER A 111 -25.42 -34.40 -10.81
CA SER A 111 -24.86 -35.75 -10.99
C SER A 111 -25.68 -36.83 -10.29
N ARG A 112 -26.37 -36.49 -9.19
CA ARG A 112 -27.22 -37.41 -8.42
C ARG A 112 -28.58 -37.66 -9.05
N GLU A 113 -29.09 -36.71 -9.84
CA GLU A 113 -30.35 -36.85 -10.60
C GLU A 113 -30.15 -37.71 -11.86
N GLU A 114 -28.96 -37.71 -12.46
CA GLU A 114 -28.62 -38.55 -13.61
C GLU A 114 -28.34 -40.02 -13.23
N GLU A 115 -28.04 -40.31 -11.96
CA GLU A 115 -27.75 -41.67 -11.46
C GLU A 115 -28.97 -42.49 -11.00
N ILE A 116 -30.20 -41.96 -11.08
CA ILE A 116 -31.41 -42.74 -10.77
C ILE A 116 -31.76 -43.59 -12.01
N PRO A 117 -31.53 -44.92 -12.01
CA PRO A 117 -31.92 -45.74 -13.14
C PRO A 117 -33.45 -45.85 -13.17
N LEU A 118 -34.05 -45.55 -14.32
CA LEU A 118 -35.45 -45.86 -14.62
C LEU A 118 -35.63 -47.38 -14.53
N LEU A 119 -36.06 -47.86 -13.36
CA LEU A 119 -36.47 -49.24 -13.15
C LEU A 119 -37.74 -49.45 -14.00
N PRO A 120 -37.76 -50.36 -14.99
CA PRO A 120 -38.96 -50.57 -15.78
C PRO A 120 -40.04 -51.19 -14.88
N GLU A 121 -41.00 -50.35 -14.53
CA GLU A 121 -42.27 -50.74 -13.96
C GLU A 121 -43.05 -51.50 -15.03
N ASN A 122 -42.96 -52.83 -15.03
CA ASN A 122 -43.99 -53.68 -15.59
C ASN A 122 -44.24 -54.85 -14.64
N ARG A 123 -45.10 -54.54 -13.66
CA ARG A 123 -45.85 -55.53 -12.89
C ARG A 123 -46.87 -56.18 -13.83
N LEU A 124 -46.79 -57.50 -13.91
CA LEU A 124 -47.89 -58.46 -13.86
C LEU A 124 -49.30 -57.86 -14.09
N LEU A 125 -49.87 -58.12 -15.27
CA LEU A 125 -51.32 -58.06 -15.49
C LEU A 125 -51.95 -59.41 -15.08
N PRO A 126 -53.08 -59.42 -14.35
CA PRO A 126 -53.83 -60.61 -14.04
C PRO A 126 -54.83 -60.90 -15.18
N THR A 127 -54.85 -62.15 -15.65
CA THR A 127 -56.05 -62.88 -16.12
C THR A 127 -55.70 -64.36 -16.17
#